data_AF-A0A291RLN1-F1
#
_entry.id   AF-A0A291RLN1-F1
#
_cell.length_a   1.000
_cell.length_b   1.000
_cell.length_c   1.000
_cell.angle_alpha   90.00
_cell.angle_beta   90.00
_cell.angle_gamma   90.00
#
_symmetry.space_group_name_H-M   'P 1'
#
loop_
_entity.id
_entity.type
_entity.pdbx_description
1 polymer ?
#
loop_
_entity_poly.entity_id
_entity_poly.type
_entity_poly.pdbx_seq_one_letter_code
_entity_poly.pdbx_strand_id
1 'polypeptide(L)'
;MILSPSSHIMDGALPIIALLTGFLLSNTRGPGHYDLTFLLLATATVIWLAIRFIRAYATTPQHKKPLGPIVPAGGGENALSLIAITRRAIMVAFVVVGVAGLVLHATDHDFQPSAGGLALAIIAAGALAALLSRVSATMRASKTASAAIVVVVCVLAGIAQLSLVHHPTAARPGATFDTKELEKVSFQKTSATGKNGITVGGCISLTTTGETPRIDRVTCSDSRSNYRIAALSDYPAGCPTDVDQKFFTTTESGEPETLCLDYAWMPDQCLQIRDNKATPTPCGTTGSERPAQLITDTTSTDKCRTGGYTHPTRRFTVCTETSR
;
A
#
# COMPACT_ATOMS: atom_id res chain seq x y z
N MET A 1 -30.71 -45.70 -24.55
CA MET A 1 -30.58 -45.38 -23.11
C MET A 1 -29.49 -44.34 -22.97
N ILE A 2 -29.88 -43.07 -22.74
CA ILE A 2 -28.98 -41.92 -22.63
C ILE A 2 -28.52 -41.86 -21.18
N LEU A 3 -27.23 -42.06 -20.91
CA LEU A 3 -26.65 -41.83 -19.58
C LEU A 3 -25.88 -40.51 -19.60
N SER A 4 -26.44 -39.56 -18.86
CA SER A 4 -25.87 -38.25 -18.55
C SER A 4 -24.67 -38.41 -17.59
N PRO A 5 -23.53 -37.71 -17.78
CA PRO A 5 -22.46 -37.76 -16.81
C PRO A 5 -22.72 -36.79 -15.65
N SER A 6 -22.60 -37.36 -14.45
CA SER A 6 -22.92 -36.83 -13.13
C SER A 6 -22.17 -35.54 -12.75
N SER A 7 -22.91 -34.57 -12.23
CA SER A 7 -22.50 -33.28 -11.66
C SER A 7 -21.92 -33.34 -10.24
N HIS A 8 -21.64 -34.53 -9.68
CA HIS A 8 -21.41 -34.71 -8.25
C HIS A 8 -20.03 -34.28 -7.70
N ILE A 9 -19.11 -33.74 -8.51
CA ILE A 9 -17.78 -33.35 -8.02
C ILE A 9 -17.71 -31.86 -7.62
N MET A 10 -18.66 -31.02 -8.05
CA MET A 10 -18.65 -29.58 -7.71
C MET A 10 -19.48 -29.19 -6.48
N ASP A 11 -20.39 -30.04 -5.99
CA ASP A 11 -21.28 -29.68 -4.87
C ASP A 11 -20.59 -29.72 -3.49
N GLY A 12 -19.44 -30.37 -3.36
CA GLY A 12 -18.72 -30.48 -2.07
C GLY A 12 -17.76 -29.32 -1.75
N ALA A 13 -17.36 -28.50 -2.72
CA ALA A 13 -16.36 -27.45 -2.53
C ALA A 13 -16.96 -26.09 -2.13
N LEU A 14 -18.18 -25.80 -2.60
CA LEU A 14 -18.92 -24.57 -2.32
C LEU A 14 -19.20 -24.34 -0.81
N PRO A 15 -19.61 -25.34 0.01
CA PRO A 15 -19.87 -25.09 1.42
C PRO A 15 -18.58 -24.82 2.24
N ILE A 16 -17.43 -25.35 1.83
CA ILE A 16 -16.15 -25.10 2.50
C ILE A 16 -15.66 -23.68 2.23
N ILE A 17 -15.84 -23.20 1.00
CA ILE A 17 -15.52 -21.81 0.63
C ILE A 17 -16.43 -20.84 1.40
N ALA A 18 -17.73 -21.13 1.52
CA ALA A 18 -18.68 -20.29 2.26
C ALA A 18 -18.42 -20.24 3.77
N LEU A 19 -17.97 -21.34 4.38
CA LEU A 19 -17.55 -21.37 5.79
C LEU A 19 -16.26 -20.57 6.02
N LEU A 20 -15.32 -20.61 5.07
CA LEU A 20 -14.09 -19.81 5.13
C LEU A 20 -14.39 -18.31 4.97
N THR A 21 -15.26 -17.90 4.04
CA THR A 21 -15.67 -16.48 3.92
C THR A 21 -16.47 -15.99 5.12
N GLY A 22 -17.32 -16.82 5.72
CA GLY A 22 -18.03 -16.47 6.95
C GLY A 22 -17.10 -16.27 8.15
N PHE A 23 -16.07 -17.10 8.29
CA PHE A 23 -15.07 -16.96 9.35
C PHE A 23 -14.15 -15.74 9.12
N LEU A 24 -13.84 -15.42 7.86
CA LEU A 24 -13.06 -14.24 7.48
C LEU A 24 -13.79 -12.91 7.76
N LEU A 25 -15.13 -12.88 7.68
CA LEU A 25 -15.94 -11.68 7.95
C LEU A 25 -16.24 -11.46 9.45
N SER A 26 -16.21 -12.51 10.27
CA SER A 26 -16.59 -12.41 11.68
C SER A 26 -15.46 -11.99 12.63
N ASN A 27 -14.20 -11.99 12.19
CA ASN A 27 -13.04 -11.80 13.07
C ASN A 27 -12.25 -10.48 12.85
N THR A 28 -12.75 -9.57 12.01
CA THR A 28 -12.18 -8.23 11.85
C THR A 28 -12.70 -7.28 12.93
N ARG A 29 -12.26 -7.47 14.18
CA ARG A 29 -12.40 -6.45 15.24
C ARG A 29 -11.09 -5.67 15.36
N GLY A 30 -11.05 -4.51 14.69
CA GLY A 30 -10.03 -3.48 14.86
C GLY A 30 -9.28 -3.13 13.56
N PRO A 31 -9.23 -1.86 13.15
CA PRO A 31 -8.40 -1.43 12.03
C PRO A 31 -6.93 -1.34 12.49
N GLY A 32 -6.03 -2.12 11.90
CA GLY A 32 -4.59 -1.80 12.01
C GLY A 32 -3.59 -2.95 11.96
N HIS A 33 -3.98 -4.21 12.18
CA HIS A 33 -3.04 -5.32 12.13
C HIS A 33 -3.65 -6.54 11.44
N TYR A 34 -3.31 -6.74 10.17
CA TYR A 34 -3.39 -8.08 9.59
C TYR A 34 -2.15 -8.83 10.07
N ASP A 35 -2.35 -9.84 10.90
CA ASP A 35 -1.27 -10.71 11.37
C ASP A 35 -0.64 -11.39 10.14
N LEU A 36 0.67 -11.18 9.93
CA LEU A 36 1.45 -11.80 8.84
C LEU A 36 1.24 -13.32 8.79
N THR A 37 0.97 -13.93 9.94
CA THR A 37 0.63 -15.34 10.09
C THR A 37 -0.64 -15.72 9.33
N PHE A 38 -1.66 -14.85 9.33
CA PHE A 38 -2.91 -15.06 8.60
C PHE A 38 -2.71 -15.02 7.08
N LEU A 39 -1.86 -14.11 6.59
CA LEU A 39 -1.53 -14.00 5.17
C LEU A 39 -0.74 -15.22 4.68
N LEU A 40 0.20 -15.70 5.49
CA LEU A 40 0.95 -16.92 5.22
C LEU A 40 0.05 -18.17 5.22
N LEU A 41 -0.93 -18.25 6.12
CA LEU A 41 -1.91 -19.36 6.11
C LEU A 41 -2.82 -19.31 4.88
N ALA A 42 -3.31 -18.13 4.50
CA ALA A 42 -4.18 -17.97 3.34
C ALA A 42 -3.45 -18.35 2.04
N THR A 43 -2.22 -17.86 1.85
CA THR A 43 -1.39 -18.21 0.69
C THR A 43 -1.03 -19.70 0.67
N ALA A 44 -0.65 -20.29 1.80
CA ALA A 44 -0.38 -21.72 1.90
C ALA A 44 -1.62 -22.58 1.57
N THR A 45 -2.81 -22.14 1.97
CA THR A 45 -4.07 -22.85 1.68
C THR A 45 -4.40 -22.82 0.19
N VAL A 46 -4.23 -21.68 -0.47
CA VAL A 46 -4.42 -21.56 -1.93
C VAL A 46 -3.43 -22.44 -2.69
N ILE A 47 -2.14 -22.43 -2.29
CA ILE A 47 -1.11 -23.27 -2.88
C ILE A 47 -1.45 -24.76 -2.70
N TRP A 48 -1.88 -25.15 -1.49
CA TRP A 48 -2.26 -26.53 -1.19
C TRP A 48 -3.45 -27.01 -2.02
N LEU A 49 -4.49 -26.18 -2.17
CA LEU A 49 -5.65 -26.48 -3.03
C LEU A 49 -5.26 -26.61 -4.50
N ALA A 50 -4.38 -25.74 -5.00
CA ALA A 50 -3.86 -25.83 -6.36
C ALA A 50 -3.09 -27.15 -6.59
N ILE A 51 -2.22 -27.55 -5.66
CA ILE A 51 -1.47 -28.81 -5.74
C ILE A 51 -2.42 -30.02 -5.70
N ARG A 52 -3.43 -30.00 -4.82
CA ARG A 52 -4.45 -31.05 -4.73
C ARG A 52 -5.23 -31.18 -6.03
N PHE A 53 -5.62 -30.07 -6.64
CA PHE A 53 -6.33 -30.06 -7.92
C PHE A 53 -5.47 -30.65 -9.05
N ILE A 54 -4.19 -30.25 -9.13
CA ILE A 54 -3.25 -30.81 -10.12
C ILE A 54 -3.08 -32.33 -9.94
N ARG A 55 -2.91 -32.81 -8.70
CA ARG A 55 -2.79 -34.26 -8.43
C ARG A 55 -4.06 -35.03 -8.75
N ALA A 56 -5.23 -34.51 -8.38
CA ALA A 56 -6.52 -35.13 -8.72
C ALA A 56 -6.70 -35.21 -10.24
N TYR A 57 -6.33 -34.16 -10.97
CA TYR A 57 -6.40 -34.15 -12.43
C TYR A 57 -5.42 -35.13 -13.08
N ALA A 58 -4.18 -35.21 -12.59
CA ALA A 58 -3.16 -36.12 -13.11
C ALA A 58 -3.51 -37.60 -12.86
N THR A 59 -4.30 -37.91 -11.83
CA THR A 59 -4.69 -39.27 -11.47
C THR A 59 -6.00 -39.71 -12.08
N THR A 60 -6.76 -38.82 -12.74
CA THR A 60 -7.97 -39.21 -13.47
C THR A 60 -7.59 -40.21 -14.57
N PRO A 61 -8.03 -41.48 -14.50
CA PRO A 61 -7.72 -42.46 -15.52
C PRO A 61 -8.39 -41.99 -16.81
N GLN A 62 -7.57 -41.63 -17.80
CA GLN A 62 -8.07 -41.47 -19.17
C GLN A 62 -8.70 -42.81 -19.52
N HIS A 63 -10.03 -42.85 -19.61
CA HIS A 63 -10.78 -44.03 -20.05
C HIS A 63 -10.20 -44.46 -21.40
N LYS A 64 -9.29 -45.43 -21.38
CA LYS A 64 -8.84 -46.14 -22.57
C LYS A 64 -10.08 -46.86 -23.09
N LYS A 65 -10.75 -46.24 -24.06
CA LYS A 65 -11.72 -46.94 -24.90
C LYS A 65 -10.98 -48.18 -25.45
N PRO A 66 -11.48 -49.40 -25.24
CA PRO A 66 -10.85 -50.58 -25.82
C PRO A 66 -10.80 -50.37 -27.33
N LEU A 67 -9.60 -50.43 -27.90
CA LEU A 67 -9.40 -50.38 -29.34
C LEU A 67 -10.10 -51.60 -29.94
N GLY A 68 -11.25 -51.37 -30.57
CA GLY A 68 -11.79 -52.31 -31.53
C GLY A 68 -10.83 -52.48 -32.71
N PRO A 69 -10.96 -53.57 -33.48
CA PRO A 69 -10.03 -53.93 -34.54
C PRO A 69 -9.81 -52.76 -35.51
N ILE A 70 -8.53 -52.52 -35.76
CA ILE A 70 -7.95 -51.39 -36.47
C ILE A 70 -8.43 -51.42 -37.91
N VAL A 71 -9.31 -50.48 -38.27
CA VAL A 71 -9.51 -50.05 -39.66
C VAL A 71 -8.54 -48.90 -39.92
N PRO A 72 -7.60 -49.03 -40.88
CA PRO A 72 -6.66 -47.96 -41.19
C PRO A 72 -7.39 -46.90 -42.03
N ALA A 73 -7.90 -45.86 -41.37
CA ALA A 73 -8.39 -44.68 -42.04
C ALA A 73 -7.89 -43.42 -41.32
N GLY A 74 -7.04 -42.67 -42.01
CA GLY A 74 -6.87 -41.22 -41.86
C GLY A 74 -6.21 -40.72 -40.57
N GLY A 75 -4.91 -40.45 -40.65
CA GLY A 75 -4.18 -39.71 -39.62
C GLY A 75 -4.74 -38.29 -39.45
N GLY A 76 -5.17 -37.93 -38.23
CA GLY A 76 -5.59 -36.55 -37.93
C GLY A 76 -6.16 -36.28 -36.54
N GLU A 77 -6.57 -37.28 -35.76
CA GLU A 77 -7.43 -37.03 -34.58
C GLU A 77 -6.69 -36.92 -33.23
N ASN A 78 -5.42 -37.36 -33.13
CA ASN A 78 -4.70 -37.37 -31.85
C ASN A 78 -4.17 -35.98 -31.42
N ALA A 79 -4.05 -35.02 -32.35
CA ALA A 79 -3.53 -33.68 -32.05
C ALA A 79 -4.58 -32.76 -31.38
N LEU A 80 -5.88 -33.02 -31.59
CA LEU A 80 -6.96 -32.17 -31.09
C LEU A 80 -7.21 -32.31 -29.58
N SER A 81 -6.96 -33.50 -29.01
CA SER A 81 -7.11 -33.75 -27.58
C SER A 81 -6.04 -33.05 -26.74
N LEU A 82 -4.78 -33.06 -27.23
CA LEU A 82 -3.67 -32.42 -26.53
C LEU A 82 -3.84 -30.89 -26.43
N ILE A 83 -4.33 -30.25 -27.50
CA ILE A 83 -4.55 -28.79 -27.56
C ILE A 83 -5.63 -28.33 -26.57
N ALA A 84 -6.68 -29.14 -26.34
CA ALA A 84 -7.74 -28.80 -25.40
C ALA A 84 -7.28 -28.83 -23.94
N ILE A 85 -6.34 -29.72 -23.61
CA ILE A 85 -5.77 -29.86 -22.27
C ILE A 85 -4.84 -28.68 -21.95
N THR A 86 -3.96 -28.29 -22.89
CA THR A 86 -3.04 -27.15 -22.69
C THR A 86 -3.79 -25.84 -22.48
N ARG A 87 -4.92 -25.65 -23.16
CA ARG A 87 -5.72 -24.41 -23.07
C ARG A 87 -6.37 -24.21 -21.70
N ARG A 88 -6.77 -25.30 -21.03
CA ARG A 88 -7.33 -25.25 -19.67
C ARG A 88 -6.26 -24.98 -18.61
N ALA A 89 -5.07 -25.59 -18.76
CA ALA A 89 -3.95 -25.33 -17.86
C ALA A 89 -3.48 -23.86 -17.91
N ILE A 90 -3.44 -23.28 -19.12
CA ILE A 90 -3.07 -21.87 -19.31
C ILE A 90 -4.09 -20.93 -18.65
N MET A 91 -5.40 -21.18 -18.79
CA MET A 91 -6.41 -20.36 -18.10
C MET A 91 -6.26 -20.40 -16.57
N VAL A 92 -6.02 -21.58 -16.00
CA VAL A 92 -5.83 -21.73 -14.55
C VAL A 92 -4.60 -20.95 -14.08
N ALA A 93 -3.49 -21.01 -14.83
CA ALA A 93 -2.28 -20.24 -14.51
C ALA A 93 -2.53 -18.72 -14.51
N PHE A 94 -3.25 -18.19 -15.50
CA PHE A 94 -3.60 -16.77 -15.55
C PHE A 94 -4.50 -16.34 -14.39
N VAL A 95 -5.47 -17.16 -13.98
CA VAL A 95 -6.32 -16.87 -12.83
C VAL A 95 -5.49 -16.84 -11.54
N VAL A 96 -4.57 -17.80 -11.35
CA VAL A 96 -3.70 -17.83 -10.16
C VAL A 96 -2.77 -16.62 -10.11
N VAL A 97 -2.14 -16.24 -11.22
CA VAL A 97 -1.27 -15.05 -11.28
C VAL A 97 -2.06 -13.75 -11.05
N GLY A 98 -3.27 -13.64 -11.62
CA GLY A 98 -4.13 -12.48 -11.41
C GLY A 98 -4.58 -12.32 -9.96
N VAL A 99 -4.96 -13.43 -9.31
CA VAL A 99 -5.32 -13.43 -7.89
C VAL A 99 -4.10 -13.09 -7.02
N ALA A 100 -2.92 -13.65 -7.32
CA ALA A 100 -1.69 -13.33 -6.58
C ALA A 100 -1.31 -11.85 -6.73
N GLY A 101 -1.42 -11.27 -7.92
CA GLY A 101 -1.19 -9.84 -8.15
C GLY A 101 -2.18 -8.95 -7.42
N LEU A 102 -3.46 -9.33 -7.37
CA LEU A 102 -4.49 -8.61 -6.62
C LEU A 102 -4.22 -8.65 -5.11
N VAL A 103 -3.79 -9.81 -4.59
CA VAL A 103 -3.43 -9.97 -3.17
C VAL A 103 -2.21 -9.12 -2.85
N LEU A 104 -1.15 -9.17 -3.66
CA LEU A 104 0.06 -8.37 -3.48
C LEU A 104 -0.26 -6.86 -3.50
N HIS A 105 -1.11 -6.42 -4.43
CA HIS A 105 -1.55 -5.02 -4.50
C HIS A 105 -2.42 -4.60 -3.30
N ALA A 106 -3.25 -5.50 -2.78
CA ALA A 106 -4.07 -5.23 -1.60
C ALA A 106 -3.27 -5.22 -0.28
N THR A 107 -2.11 -5.88 -0.26
CA THR A 107 -1.21 -5.93 0.91
C THR A 107 -0.12 -4.87 0.92
N ASP A 108 0.01 -4.09 -0.16
CA ASP A 108 0.93 -2.96 -0.19
C ASP A 108 0.32 -1.81 0.62
N HIS A 109 0.72 -1.72 1.89
CA HIS A 109 0.13 -0.84 2.90
C HIS A 109 0.29 0.66 2.62
N ASP A 110 1.06 1.04 1.61
CA ASP A 110 1.34 2.42 1.26
C ASP A 110 0.42 3.00 0.16
N PHE A 111 -0.42 2.16 -0.46
CA PHE A 111 -1.45 2.64 -1.39
C PHE A 111 -2.80 2.72 -0.67
N GLN A 112 -3.23 3.92 -0.30
CA GLN A 112 -4.66 4.19 -0.07
C GLN A 112 -5.32 4.38 -1.45
N PRO A 113 -5.96 3.35 -2.05
CA PRO A 113 -6.83 3.62 -3.19
C PRO A 113 -7.96 4.50 -2.67
N SER A 114 -8.07 5.72 -3.18
CA SER A 114 -9.33 6.46 -3.08
C SER A 114 -10.45 5.54 -3.55
N ALA A 115 -11.63 5.60 -2.94
CA ALA A 115 -12.75 4.71 -3.29
C ALA A 115 -13.06 4.71 -4.82
N GLY A 116 -12.69 5.79 -5.52
CA GLY A 116 -12.73 5.87 -6.98
C GLY A 116 -11.75 4.95 -7.72
N GLY A 117 -10.54 4.75 -7.19
CA GLY A 117 -9.52 3.87 -7.80
C GLY A 117 -9.92 2.39 -7.75
N LEU A 118 -10.49 1.95 -6.61
CA LEU A 118 -10.98 0.57 -6.47
C LEU A 118 -12.17 0.29 -7.41
N ALA A 119 -13.10 1.23 -7.53
CA ALA A 119 -14.24 1.13 -8.44
C ALA A 119 -13.79 1.04 -9.91
N LEU A 120 -12.81 1.86 -10.31
CA LEU A 120 -12.24 1.83 -11.66
C LEU A 120 -11.51 0.51 -11.96
N ALA A 121 -10.77 -0.03 -11.00
CA ALA A 121 -10.09 -1.32 -11.15
C ALA A 121 -11.09 -2.47 -11.35
N ILE A 122 -12.19 -2.49 -10.58
CA ILE A 122 -13.26 -3.51 -10.71
C ILE A 122 -13.97 -3.39 -12.06
N ILE A 123 -14.30 -2.16 -12.50
CA ILE A 123 -14.94 -1.92 -13.80
C ILE A 123 -14.00 -2.35 -14.94
N ALA A 124 -12.71 -2.02 -14.86
CA ALA A 124 -11.71 -2.41 -15.87
C ALA A 124 -11.54 -3.93 -15.94
N ALA A 125 -11.49 -4.62 -14.80
CA ALA A 125 -11.42 -6.08 -14.74
C ALA A 125 -12.67 -6.73 -15.36
N GLY A 126 -13.87 -6.21 -15.06
CA GLY A 126 -15.12 -6.67 -15.65
C GLY A 126 -15.19 -6.47 -17.16
N ALA A 127 -14.77 -5.29 -17.65
CA ALA A 127 -14.71 -4.99 -19.08
C ALA A 127 -13.72 -5.91 -19.82
N LEU A 128 -12.54 -6.16 -19.22
CA LEU A 128 -11.55 -7.07 -19.78
C LEU A 128 -12.06 -8.51 -19.83
N ALA A 129 -12.72 -8.99 -18.77
CA ALA A 129 -13.32 -10.32 -18.74
C ALA A 129 -14.43 -10.49 -19.80
N ALA A 130 -15.28 -9.47 -19.98
CA ALA A 130 -16.31 -9.47 -21.02
C ALA A 130 -15.72 -9.45 -22.43
N LEU A 131 -14.64 -8.69 -22.65
CA LEU A 131 -13.92 -8.63 -23.92
C LEU A 131 -13.27 -9.98 -24.25
N LEU A 132 -12.56 -10.57 -23.28
CA LEU A 132 -11.94 -11.89 -23.43
C LEU A 132 -12.98 -12.98 -23.71
N SER A 133 -14.16 -12.90 -23.09
CA SER A 133 -15.26 -13.84 -23.35
C SER A 133 -15.79 -13.72 -24.78
N ARG A 134 -15.99 -12.49 -25.29
CA ARG A 134 -16.44 -12.25 -26.67
C ARG A 134 -15.39 -12.66 -27.71
N VAL A 135 -14.12 -12.37 -27.44
CA VAL A 135 -13.01 -12.79 -28.30
C VAL A 135 -12.86 -14.33 -28.28
N SER A 136 -13.10 -14.99 -27.14
CA SER A 136 -13.09 -16.46 -27.09
C SER A 136 -14.19 -17.11 -27.95
N ALA A 137 -15.33 -16.45 -28.10
CA ALA A 137 -16.46 -16.92 -28.90
C ALA A 137 -16.21 -16.77 -30.41
N THR A 138 -15.56 -15.68 -30.83
CA THR A 138 -15.18 -15.46 -32.24
C THR A 138 -13.95 -16.29 -32.65
N MET A 139 -13.11 -16.71 -31.70
CA MET A 139 -11.91 -17.51 -31.97
C MET A 139 -12.14 -19.02 -32.18
N ARG A 140 -13.39 -19.47 -32.37
CA ARG A 140 -13.65 -20.83 -32.91
C ARG A 140 -13.37 -20.94 -34.42
N ALA A 141 -13.15 -19.83 -35.13
CA ALA A 141 -13.07 -19.83 -36.60
C ALA A 141 -11.67 -19.66 -37.21
N SER A 142 -10.62 -19.26 -36.47
CA SER A 142 -9.29 -19.03 -37.05
C SER A 142 -8.16 -19.36 -36.06
N LYS A 143 -7.27 -20.29 -36.44
CA LYS A 143 -6.29 -20.94 -35.54
C LYS A 143 -4.98 -20.16 -35.33
N THR A 144 -4.72 -19.06 -36.02
CA THR A 144 -3.36 -18.42 -36.00
C THR A 144 -3.32 -16.95 -35.59
N ALA A 145 -4.44 -16.22 -35.59
CA ALA A 145 -4.46 -14.80 -35.21
C ALA A 145 -4.57 -14.55 -33.69
N SER A 146 -4.85 -15.59 -32.90
CA SER A 146 -5.28 -15.49 -31.50
C SER A 146 -4.19 -15.08 -30.50
N ALA A 147 -2.98 -15.60 -30.65
CA ALA A 147 -1.90 -15.34 -29.71
C ALA A 147 -1.35 -13.91 -29.82
N ALA A 148 -1.27 -13.38 -31.05
CA ALA A 148 -0.75 -12.04 -31.31
C ALA A 148 -1.66 -10.95 -30.70
N ILE A 149 -2.98 -11.11 -30.80
CA ILE A 149 -3.93 -10.12 -30.27
C ILE A 149 -3.89 -10.07 -28.74
N VAL A 150 -3.81 -11.23 -28.07
CA VAL A 150 -3.71 -11.28 -26.60
C VAL A 150 -2.42 -10.62 -26.10
N VAL A 151 -1.28 -10.87 -26.76
CA VAL A 151 0.00 -10.24 -26.42
C VAL A 151 -0.07 -8.73 -26.63
N VAL A 152 -0.62 -8.27 -27.75
CA VAL A 152 -0.77 -6.82 -28.03
C VAL A 152 -1.68 -6.14 -27.00
N VAL A 153 -2.80 -6.76 -26.62
CA VAL A 153 -3.69 -6.21 -25.60
C VAL A 153 -3.02 -6.15 -24.22
N CYS A 154 -2.26 -7.17 -23.82
CA CYS A 154 -1.52 -7.15 -22.56
C CYS A 154 -0.40 -6.09 -22.56
N VAL A 155 0.31 -5.92 -23.67
CA VAL A 155 1.36 -4.89 -23.81
C VAL A 155 0.76 -3.49 -23.76
N LEU A 156 -0.34 -3.23 -24.48
CA LEU A 156 -1.01 -1.93 -24.46
C LEU A 156 -1.62 -1.61 -23.08
N ALA A 157 -2.18 -2.60 -22.39
CA ALA A 157 -2.68 -2.43 -21.03
C ALA A 157 -1.55 -2.14 -20.02
N GLY A 158 -0.38 -2.79 -20.17
CA GLY A 158 0.79 -2.51 -19.36
C GLY A 158 1.36 -1.09 -19.58
N ILE A 159 1.42 -0.63 -20.83
CA ILE A 159 1.89 0.73 -21.18
C ILE A 159 0.92 1.80 -20.66
N ALA A 160 -0.39 1.56 -20.72
CA ALA A 160 -1.40 2.48 -20.20
C ALA A 160 -1.35 2.61 -18.67
N GLN A 161 -1.02 1.53 -17.95
CA GLN A 161 -0.80 1.55 -16.49
C GLN A 161 0.46 2.34 -16.12
N LEU A 162 1.53 2.29 -16.94
CA LEU A 162 2.75 3.08 -16.71
C LEU A 162 2.54 4.59 -16.89
N SER A 163 1.62 4.98 -17.78
CA SER A 163 1.36 6.40 -18.08
C SER A 163 0.48 7.13 -17.06
N LEU A 164 -0.11 6.40 -16.11
CA LEU A 164 -0.86 6.95 -14.96
C LEU A 164 -0.01 7.08 -13.69
N VAL A 165 1.28 6.72 -13.76
CA VAL A 165 2.25 7.11 -12.72
C VAL A 165 2.46 8.62 -12.86
N HIS A 166 1.59 9.36 -12.15
CA HIS A 166 1.74 10.71 -11.66
C HIS A 166 2.79 11.53 -12.40
N HIS A 167 2.34 12.40 -13.32
CA HIS A 167 3.16 13.55 -13.68
C HIS A 167 3.51 14.27 -12.37
N PRO A 168 4.78 14.30 -11.94
CA PRO A 168 5.15 15.13 -10.82
C PRO A 168 4.87 16.54 -11.29
N THR A 169 3.84 17.17 -10.71
CA THR A 169 3.66 18.61 -10.86
C THR A 169 4.97 19.20 -10.38
N ALA A 170 5.76 19.68 -11.34
CA ALA A 170 7.07 20.24 -11.07
C ALA A 170 6.86 21.28 -9.98
N ALA A 171 7.62 21.13 -8.88
CA ALA A 171 7.58 22.09 -7.79
C ALA A 171 7.77 23.47 -8.41
N ARG A 172 6.79 24.36 -8.17
CA ARG A 172 6.79 25.71 -8.71
C ARG A 172 8.13 26.35 -8.32
N PRO A 173 8.99 26.75 -9.28
CA PRO A 173 10.25 27.39 -8.94
C PRO A 173 9.96 28.65 -8.13
N GLY A 174 10.42 28.70 -6.88
CA GLY A 174 10.28 29.87 -6.00
C GLY A 174 9.31 29.74 -4.82
N ALA A 175 8.82 28.55 -4.47
CA ALA A 175 8.09 28.41 -3.20
C ALA A 175 9.08 28.54 -2.02
N THR A 176 9.10 29.71 -1.39
CA THR A 176 9.79 29.95 -0.13
C THR A 176 9.13 29.15 0.99
N PHE A 177 9.91 28.75 2.00
CA PHE A 177 9.36 28.15 3.20
C PHE A 177 8.39 29.12 3.91
N ASP A 178 7.11 28.73 4.03
CA ASP A 178 6.06 29.50 4.70
C ASP A 178 5.59 28.75 5.95
N THR A 179 5.84 29.35 7.11
CA THR A 179 5.43 28.79 8.40
C THR A 179 3.92 28.68 8.51
N LYS A 180 3.15 29.62 7.92
CA LYS A 180 1.68 29.63 7.95
C LYS A 180 1.09 28.46 7.20
N GLU A 181 1.69 28.09 6.07
CA GLU A 181 1.28 26.89 5.33
C GLU A 181 1.66 25.62 6.08
N LEU A 182 2.83 25.59 6.73
CA LEU A 182 3.20 24.47 7.60
C LEU A 182 2.16 24.26 8.71
N GLU A 183 1.62 25.32 9.30
CA GLU A 183 0.59 25.20 10.35
C GLU A 183 -0.66 24.49 9.88
N LYS A 184 -1.03 24.70 8.61
CA LYS A 184 -2.27 24.13 8.05
C LYS A 184 -2.14 22.62 7.82
N VAL A 185 -0.93 22.13 7.55
CA VAL A 185 -0.68 20.73 7.15
C VAL A 185 -0.09 19.87 8.28
N SER A 186 0.64 20.48 9.22
CA SER A 186 1.30 19.75 10.31
C SER A 186 0.32 19.32 11.42
N PHE A 187 -0.76 20.07 11.64
CA PHE A 187 -1.64 19.84 12.79
C PHE A 187 -2.88 19.03 12.46
N GLN A 188 -3.24 18.10 13.36
CA GLN A 188 -4.59 17.58 13.36
C GLN A 188 -5.56 18.74 13.62
N LYS A 189 -6.61 18.82 12.79
CA LYS A 189 -7.53 19.96 12.69
C LYS A 189 -8.26 20.32 13.99
N THR A 190 -8.22 19.45 15.00
CA THR A 190 -8.72 19.71 16.34
C THR A 190 -7.63 20.38 17.17
N SER A 191 -7.77 21.68 17.41
CA SER A 191 -7.02 22.44 18.42
C SER A 191 -7.30 21.85 19.80
N ALA A 192 -6.63 20.75 20.14
CA ALA A 192 -6.71 20.12 21.43
C ALA A 192 -5.78 20.88 22.39
N THR A 193 -6.32 21.21 23.57
CA THR A 193 -5.52 21.66 24.71
C THR A 193 -5.29 20.43 25.59
N GLY A 194 -4.02 20.10 25.78
CA GLY A 194 -3.54 19.07 26.67
C GLY A 194 -3.70 19.45 28.14
N LYS A 195 -3.49 18.45 28.98
CA LYS A 195 -3.81 18.46 30.41
C LYS A 195 -2.99 19.50 31.18
N ASN A 196 -1.80 19.84 30.69
CA ASN A 196 -0.93 20.87 31.28
C ASN A 196 -1.12 22.26 30.66
N GLY A 197 -2.17 22.51 29.85
CA GLY A 197 -2.33 23.75 29.09
C GLY A 197 -1.34 23.87 27.92
N ILE A 198 -0.87 22.72 27.44
CA ILE A 198 -0.06 22.57 26.22
C ILE A 198 -1.03 22.47 25.05
N THR A 199 -0.86 23.25 23.99
CA THR A 199 -1.81 23.28 22.86
C THR A 199 -1.19 22.71 21.60
N VAL A 200 -1.96 21.94 20.82
CA VAL A 200 -1.58 21.59 19.44
C VAL A 200 -1.27 22.87 18.65
N GLY A 201 -0.20 22.84 17.87
CA GLY A 201 0.36 23.99 17.16
C GLY A 201 1.23 24.91 18.02
N GLY A 202 1.30 24.71 19.33
CA GLY A 202 2.22 25.41 20.22
C GLY A 202 3.66 24.94 20.06
N CYS A 203 4.61 25.76 20.51
CA CYS A 203 6.05 25.46 20.45
C CYS A 203 6.64 25.25 21.85
N ILE A 204 7.66 24.40 21.91
CA ILE A 204 8.36 24.04 23.14
C ILE A 204 9.87 24.02 22.93
N SER A 205 10.58 24.24 24.02
CA SER A 205 11.99 23.87 24.16
C SER A 205 12.06 22.56 24.95
N LEU A 206 12.43 21.48 24.28
CA LEU A 206 12.67 20.19 24.90
C LEU A 206 14.18 19.98 25.02
N THR A 207 14.67 19.99 26.25
CA THR A 207 16.08 19.78 26.57
C THR A 207 16.25 18.38 27.15
N THR A 208 17.10 17.56 26.53
CA THR A 208 17.42 16.21 27.03
C THR A 208 18.85 16.11 27.60
N THR A 209 19.53 17.24 27.81
CA THR A 209 20.86 17.26 28.43
C THR A 209 20.69 17.25 29.95
N GLY A 210 20.91 16.10 30.58
CA GLY A 210 20.76 15.88 32.02
C GLY A 210 20.11 14.53 32.35
N GLU A 211 19.83 14.28 33.63
CA GLU A 211 19.18 13.04 34.08
C GLU A 211 17.67 13.02 33.76
N THR A 212 17.03 14.18 33.64
CA THR A 212 15.59 14.31 33.37
C THR A 212 15.32 15.25 32.20
N PRO A 213 14.57 14.82 31.16
CA PRO A 213 14.13 15.71 30.10
C PRO A 213 13.30 16.86 30.65
N ARG A 214 13.54 18.08 30.16
CA ARG A 214 12.80 19.28 30.56
C ARG A 214 12.05 19.86 29.37
N ILE A 215 10.79 20.21 29.58
CA ILE A 215 9.95 20.93 28.63
C ILE A 215 9.66 22.32 29.17
N ASP A 216 10.01 23.33 28.38
CA ASP A 216 9.57 24.70 28.60
C ASP A 216 8.68 25.13 27.43
N ARG A 217 7.51 25.71 27.74
CA ARG A 217 6.65 26.36 26.73
C ARG A 217 7.32 27.65 26.26
N VAL A 218 7.42 27.82 24.96
CA VAL A 218 8.04 29.01 24.34
C VAL A 218 7.20 29.49 23.16
N THR A 219 7.41 30.73 22.73
CA THR A 219 6.83 31.20 21.47
C THR A 219 7.56 30.53 20.31
N CYS A 220 6.87 30.27 19.19
CA CYS A 220 7.51 29.64 18.02
C CYS A 220 8.63 30.49 17.40
N SER A 221 8.66 31.80 17.68
CA SER A 221 9.75 32.70 17.30
C SER A 221 10.89 32.78 18.33
N ASP A 222 10.81 32.06 19.45
CA ASP A 222 11.90 31.98 20.43
C ASP A 222 13.02 31.11 19.87
N SER A 223 14.27 31.57 19.97
CA SER A 223 15.45 30.86 19.45
C SER A 223 15.72 29.52 20.12
N ARG A 224 15.09 29.24 21.27
CA ARG A 224 15.15 27.95 21.98
C ARG A 224 14.09 26.96 21.53
N SER A 225 13.13 27.38 20.71
CA SER A 225 12.06 26.53 20.18
C SER A 225 12.67 25.46 19.28
N ASN A 226 12.56 24.19 19.65
CA ASN A 226 13.10 23.08 18.86
C ASN A 226 12.04 22.10 18.40
N TYR A 227 10.87 22.09 19.05
CA TYR A 227 9.73 21.30 18.62
C TYR A 227 8.44 22.10 18.61
N ARG A 228 7.55 21.63 17.75
CA ARG A 228 6.17 22.08 17.63
C ARG A 228 5.24 20.89 17.87
N ILE A 229 4.16 21.13 18.60
CA ILE A 229 3.23 20.06 18.99
C ILE A 229 2.29 19.76 17.83
N ALA A 230 2.54 18.64 17.14
CA ALA A 230 1.75 18.16 16.02
C ALA A 230 0.39 17.60 16.46
N ALA A 231 0.39 16.86 17.58
CA ALA A 231 -0.78 16.24 18.18
C ALA A 231 -0.54 15.92 19.67
N LEU A 232 -1.62 15.54 20.35
CA LEU A 232 -1.60 15.07 21.73
C LEU A 232 -2.29 13.71 21.81
N SER A 233 -1.81 12.84 22.70
CA SER A 233 -2.42 11.54 22.96
C SER A 233 -2.17 11.12 24.41
N ASP A 234 -2.90 10.14 24.94
CA ASP A 234 -2.57 9.56 26.24
C ASP A 234 -1.33 8.66 26.16
N TYR A 235 -1.05 8.05 24.99
CA TYR A 235 0.04 7.08 24.81
C TYR A 235 0.80 7.26 23.48
N PRO A 236 2.08 6.85 23.38
CA PRO A 236 2.89 6.99 22.15
C PRO A 236 2.29 6.36 20.89
N ALA A 237 1.49 5.30 21.04
CA ALA A 237 0.83 4.63 19.92
C ALA A 237 -0.28 5.47 19.28
N GLY A 238 -0.85 6.45 20.00
CA GLY A 238 -1.90 7.32 19.46
C GLY A 238 -1.36 8.53 18.68
N CYS A 239 -0.05 8.76 18.66
CA CYS A 239 0.56 9.77 17.80
C CYS A 239 0.54 9.34 16.33
N PRO A 240 0.41 10.30 15.38
CA PRO A 240 0.70 10.03 13.97
C PRO A 240 2.06 9.33 13.84
N THR A 241 2.16 8.39 12.90
CA THR A 241 3.37 7.57 12.73
C THR A 241 4.54 8.35 12.17
N ASP A 242 4.28 9.53 11.59
CA ASP A 242 5.24 10.39 10.91
C ASP A 242 5.62 11.66 11.68
N VAL A 243 5.39 11.70 13.00
CA VAL A 243 5.95 12.78 13.84
C VAL A 243 7.44 12.54 14.08
N ASP A 244 8.21 13.62 14.16
CA ASP A 244 9.67 13.55 14.32
C ASP A 244 10.09 12.97 15.67
N GLN A 245 9.32 13.26 16.72
CA GLN A 245 9.57 12.73 18.06
C GLN A 245 8.27 12.50 18.84
N LYS A 246 8.31 11.56 19.80
CA LYS A 246 7.25 11.34 20.77
C LYS A 246 7.81 11.54 22.17
N PHE A 247 7.13 12.34 22.98
CA PHE A 247 7.53 12.56 24.37
C PHE A 247 6.40 12.15 25.30
N PHE A 248 6.59 11.03 26.01
CA PHE A 248 5.65 10.55 27.02
C PHE A 248 6.01 11.15 28.37
N THR A 249 5.01 11.72 29.04
CA THR A 249 5.13 12.32 30.36
C THR A 249 3.91 12.03 31.21
N THR A 250 4.02 12.33 32.49
CA THR A 250 2.89 12.37 33.41
C THR A 250 2.67 13.83 33.79
N THR A 251 1.40 14.27 33.83
CA THR A 251 1.01 15.60 34.27
C THR A 251 1.26 15.77 35.77
N GLU A 252 1.16 17.01 36.28
CA GLU A 252 1.19 17.25 37.73
C GLU A 252 0.06 16.52 38.47
N SER A 253 -1.08 16.28 37.80
CA SER A 253 -2.21 15.51 38.32
C SER A 253 -2.03 13.98 38.25
N GLY A 254 -0.90 13.48 37.74
CA GLY A 254 -0.62 12.04 37.64
C GLY A 254 -1.20 11.38 36.39
N GLU A 255 -1.75 12.14 35.45
CA GLU A 255 -2.35 11.59 34.22
C GLU A 255 -1.29 11.42 33.11
N PRO A 256 -1.34 10.32 32.33
CA PRO A 256 -0.45 10.14 31.20
C PRO A 256 -0.77 11.15 30.09
N GLU A 257 0.27 11.66 29.45
CA GLU A 257 0.20 12.55 28.29
C GLU A 257 1.40 12.30 27.39
N THR A 258 1.15 12.21 26.08
CA THR A 258 2.16 12.12 25.05
C THR A 258 2.08 13.36 24.16
N LEU A 259 3.20 14.04 24.01
CA LEU A 259 3.37 15.07 22.99
C LEU A 259 3.89 14.41 21.71
N CYS A 260 3.13 14.55 20.63
CA CYS A 260 3.55 14.15 19.30
C CYS A 260 4.20 15.39 18.66
N LEU A 261 5.51 15.33 18.40
CA LEU A 261 6.33 16.51 18.13
C LEU A 261 6.86 16.48 16.71
N ASP A 262 6.71 17.59 16.01
CA ASP A 262 7.49 17.90 14.81
C ASP A 262 8.62 18.85 15.18
N TYR A 263 9.65 18.92 14.35
CA TYR A 263 10.67 19.95 14.46
C TYR A 263 10.08 21.35 14.25
N ALA A 264 10.53 22.31 15.06
CA ALA A 264 10.07 23.70 14.99
C ALA A 264 10.74 24.47 13.83
N TRP A 265 10.37 24.12 12.60
CA TRP A 265 10.91 24.74 11.39
C TRP A 265 10.52 26.23 11.29
N MET A 266 11.53 27.09 11.15
CA MET A 266 11.38 28.54 10.96
C MET A 266 12.37 29.04 9.89
N PRO A 267 12.02 30.04 9.05
CA PRO A 267 12.85 30.47 7.91
C PRO A 267 14.28 30.92 8.28
N ASP A 268 14.42 31.48 9.48
CA ASP A 268 15.65 32.10 9.99
C ASP A 268 16.27 31.33 11.16
N GLN A 269 15.80 30.09 11.41
CA GLN A 269 16.33 29.22 12.45
C GLN A 269 16.77 27.89 11.86
N CYS A 270 17.99 27.48 12.21
CA CYS A 270 18.50 26.17 11.81
C CYS A 270 18.50 25.21 12.99
N LEU A 271 18.36 23.93 12.67
CA LEU A 271 18.33 22.86 13.65
C LEU A 271 19.51 21.92 13.37
N GLN A 272 20.28 21.59 14.40
CA GLN A 272 21.13 20.42 14.35
C GLN A 272 20.30 19.22 14.79
N ILE A 273 20.12 18.27 13.88
CA ILE A 273 19.30 17.08 14.11
C ILE A 273 20.23 15.87 14.20
N ARG A 274 20.24 15.21 15.36
CA ARG A 274 21.03 13.99 15.61
C ARG A 274 20.22 13.02 16.45
N ASP A 275 20.18 11.76 16.07
CA ASP A 275 19.43 10.71 16.77
C ASP A 275 17.95 11.10 17.03
N ASN A 276 17.33 11.72 16.01
CA ASN A 276 15.97 12.28 16.06
C ASN A 276 15.75 13.40 17.08
N LYS A 277 16.84 14.01 17.59
CA LYS A 277 16.79 15.16 18.49
C LYS A 277 17.20 16.43 17.77
N ALA A 278 16.33 17.43 17.78
CA ALA A 278 16.62 18.78 17.28
C ALA A 278 17.18 19.68 18.37
N THR A 279 18.27 20.37 18.05
CA THR A 279 18.85 21.46 18.84
C THR A 279 18.91 22.72 17.97
N PRO A 280 18.35 23.87 18.40
CA PRO A 280 18.48 25.12 17.68
C PRO A 280 19.96 25.53 17.62
N THR A 281 20.43 25.91 16.44
CA THR A 281 21.83 26.25 16.21
C THR A 281 21.93 27.37 15.16
N PRO A 282 23.03 28.13 15.13
CA PRO A 282 23.28 29.06 14.02
C PRO A 282 23.32 28.33 12.67
N CYS A 283 22.72 28.92 11.63
CA CYS A 283 22.69 28.35 10.28
C CYS A 283 24.06 28.17 9.62
N GLY A 284 25.12 28.74 10.16
CA GLY A 284 26.49 28.50 9.69
C GLY A 284 27.16 27.26 10.31
N THR A 285 26.51 26.60 11.27
CA THR A 285 27.08 25.42 11.92
C THR A 285 27.05 24.23 10.96
N THR A 286 28.21 23.58 10.74
CA THR A 286 28.30 22.37 9.90
C THR A 286 27.32 21.29 10.36
N GLY A 287 26.57 20.75 9.42
CA GLY A 287 25.53 19.74 9.66
C GLY A 287 24.26 20.29 10.30
N SER A 288 24.06 21.61 10.31
CA SER A 288 22.75 22.19 10.64
C SER A 288 21.85 22.19 9.41
N GLU A 289 20.54 22.03 9.64
CA GLU A 289 19.51 21.99 8.63
C GLU A 289 18.73 23.30 8.63
N ARG A 290 18.69 23.96 7.47
CA ARG A 290 17.87 25.15 7.23
C ARG A 290 16.63 24.76 6.42
N PRO A 291 15.40 25.09 6.84
CA PRO A 291 14.23 24.87 6.00
C PRO A 291 14.27 25.78 4.76
N ALA A 292 14.18 25.19 3.58
CA ALA A 292 14.26 25.88 2.30
C ALA A 292 12.90 26.00 1.62
N GLN A 293 12.10 24.94 1.68
CA GLN A 293 10.80 24.87 1.01
C GLN A 293 9.86 23.90 1.72
N LEU A 294 8.57 24.23 1.74
CA LEU A 294 7.51 23.30 2.12
C LEU A 294 6.83 22.77 0.85
N ILE A 295 6.66 21.46 0.77
CA ILE A 295 5.91 20.81 -0.31
C ILE A 295 4.74 20.06 0.31
N THR A 296 3.53 20.37 -0.14
CA THR A 296 2.30 19.69 0.30
C THR A 296 1.91 18.60 -0.69
N ASP A 297 0.99 17.73 -0.27
CA ASP A 297 0.44 16.61 -1.03
C ASP A 297 1.48 15.59 -1.51
N THR A 298 2.59 15.47 -0.78
CA THR A 298 3.73 14.61 -1.11
C THR A 298 4.11 13.70 0.05
N THR A 299 4.74 12.57 -0.24
CA THR A 299 5.25 11.60 0.75
C THR A 299 6.76 11.34 0.58
N SER A 300 7.41 12.00 -0.37
CA SER A 300 8.84 11.81 -0.69
C SER A 300 9.62 13.13 -0.70
N THR A 301 10.96 13.01 -0.77
CA THR A 301 11.90 14.11 -0.93
C THR A 301 12.28 14.38 -2.38
N ASP A 302 11.66 13.73 -3.37
CA ASP A 302 12.11 13.79 -4.78
C ASP A 302 12.07 15.20 -5.38
N LYS A 303 11.21 16.05 -4.82
CA LYS A 303 11.07 17.45 -5.22
C LYS A 303 11.98 18.39 -4.43
N CYS A 304 12.77 17.89 -3.48
CA CYS A 304 13.74 18.66 -2.73
C CYS A 304 15.10 18.65 -3.42
N ARG A 305 15.81 19.79 -3.40
CA ARG A 305 17.10 19.94 -4.10
C ARG A 305 18.25 19.20 -3.41
N THR A 306 18.30 19.26 -2.09
CA THR A 306 19.43 18.80 -1.26
C THR A 306 19.03 17.67 -0.32
N GLY A 307 17.80 17.70 0.17
CA GLY A 307 17.27 16.75 1.14
C GLY A 307 16.03 17.32 1.81
N GLY A 308 15.47 16.59 2.76
CA GLY A 308 14.33 17.05 3.53
C GLY A 308 13.80 16.00 4.49
N TYR A 309 12.78 16.40 5.24
CA TYR A 309 12.09 15.60 6.25
C TYR A 309 10.66 15.36 5.78
N THR A 310 10.30 14.09 5.59
CA THR A 310 9.01 13.66 5.04
C THR A 310 8.02 13.32 6.14
N HIS A 311 6.78 13.75 5.97
CA HIS A 311 5.65 13.37 6.81
C HIS A 311 4.59 12.69 5.93
N PRO A 312 4.75 11.38 5.62
CA PRO A 312 3.93 10.69 4.62
C PRO A 312 2.46 10.52 5.03
N THR A 313 2.16 10.43 6.33
CA THR A 313 0.77 10.29 6.81
C THR A 313 0.01 11.60 6.65
N ARG A 314 0.67 12.73 6.92
CA ARG A 314 0.12 14.08 6.77
C ARG A 314 0.38 14.71 5.39
N ARG A 315 1.08 13.98 4.52
CA ARG A 315 1.37 14.31 3.13
C ARG A 315 2.07 15.65 2.92
N PHE A 316 3.13 15.92 3.68
CA PHE A 316 4.00 17.07 3.40
C PHE A 316 5.48 16.72 3.60
N THR A 317 6.35 17.49 2.96
CA THR A 317 7.81 17.39 3.10
C THR A 317 8.38 18.77 3.35
N VAL A 318 9.22 18.88 4.37
CA VAL A 318 10.05 20.06 4.61
C VAL A 318 11.40 19.83 3.94
N CYS A 319 11.64 20.49 2.80
CA CYS A 319 12.93 20.46 2.14
C CYS A 319 13.94 21.31 2.91
N THR A 320 15.14 20.79 3.10
CA THR A 320 16.19 21.45 3.88
C THR A 320 17.49 21.59 3.12
N GLU A 321 18.28 22.59 3.52
CA GLU A 321 19.66 22.77 3.11
C GLU A 321 20.59 22.51 4.29
N THR A 322 21.46 21.51 4.14
CA THR A 322 22.48 21.19 5.13
C THR A 322 23.68 22.11 4.96
N SER A 323 24.04 22.82 6.01
CA SER A 323 25.24 23.66 6.04
C SER A 323 26.51 22.83 6.04
N ARG A 324 27.47 23.21 5.19
CA ARG A 324 28.77 22.55 5.03
C ARG A 324 29.84 23.29 5.82
#